data_AF-A0A851CA67-F1
#
_entry.id   AF-A0A851CA67-F1
#
_cell.length_a   1.000
_cell.length_b   1.000
_cell.length_c   1.000
_cell.angle_alpha   90.00
_cell.angle_beta   90.00
_cell.angle_gamma   90.00
#
_symmetry.space_group_name_H-M   'P 1'
#
loop_
_entity.id
_entity.type
_entity.pdbx_description
1 polymer ?
#
loop_
_entity_poly.entity_id
_entity_poly.type
_entity_poly.pdbx_seq_one_letter_code
_entity_poly.pdbx_strand_id
1 'polypeptide(L)'
;QGQTVDDIPKEVLIDCAHLVKANSIQGCKMNNVTVVYTPWSNLRKTADMDVGQIGFHRQRDVKMVTVEKKVNEILNRLEKTKVEKFPDLAAEKEARDREERNEKKAQIQEMKRKEKEEMKKKKELEELRSYSSLMKAENMCSNQVRAAHSHGILWEFPRDSDGI
;
A
#
# COMPACT_ATOMS: atom_id res chain seq x y z
N GLN A 1 -28.23 -6.80 -14.83
CA GLN A 1 -29.12 -6.50 -15.98
C GLN A 1 -28.68 -7.39 -17.13
N GLY A 2 -29.50 -8.37 -17.48
CA GLY A 2 -29.17 -9.42 -18.44
C GLY A 2 -29.57 -9.02 -19.85
N GLN A 3 -28.68 -8.32 -20.55
CA GLN A 3 -28.81 -8.15 -21.99
C GLN A 3 -28.64 -9.53 -22.64
N THR A 4 -29.68 -10.02 -23.30
CA THR A 4 -29.63 -11.26 -24.08
C THR A 4 -28.94 -11.00 -25.40
N VAL A 5 -28.28 -12.02 -25.97
CA VAL A 5 -27.52 -11.92 -27.23
C VAL A 5 -28.35 -11.42 -28.42
N ASP A 6 -29.67 -11.52 -28.33
CA ASP A 6 -30.63 -11.03 -29.33
C ASP A 6 -30.95 -9.53 -29.25
N ASP A 7 -30.64 -8.87 -28.13
CA ASP A 7 -30.87 -7.43 -27.93
C ASP A 7 -29.68 -6.57 -28.43
N ILE A 8 -28.66 -7.22 -28.99
CA ILE A 8 -27.48 -6.54 -29.51
C ILE A 8 -27.84 -5.89 -30.85
N PRO A 9 -27.63 -4.57 -31.02
CA PRO A 9 -27.90 -3.91 -32.29
C PRO A 9 -27.03 -4.50 -33.40
N LYS A 10 -27.66 -4.79 -34.54
CA LYS A 10 -27.02 -5.41 -35.70
C LYS A 10 -25.80 -4.63 -36.20
N GLU A 11 -25.83 -3.30 -36.06
CA GLU A 11 -24.71 -2.43 -36.44
C GLU A 11 -23.44 -2.76 -35.66
N VAL A 12 -23.54 -2.95 -34.33
CA VAL A 12 -22.39 -3.30 -33.48
C VAL A 12 -21.89 -4.69 -33.81
N LEU A 13 -22.78 -5.63 -34.10
CA LEU A 13 -22.41 -6.99 -34.52
C LEU A 13 -21.62 -6.98 -35.84
N ILE A 14 -22.06 -6.16 -36.79
CA ILE A 14 -21.37 -5.97 -38.07
C ILE A 14 -19.97 -5.37 -37.84
N ASP A 15 -19.86 -4.34 -36.99
CA ASP A 15 -18.57 -3.73 -36.64
C ASP A 15 -17.59 -4.75 -36.02
N CYS A 16 -18.06 -5.54 -35.06
CA CYS A 16 -17.26 -6.60 -34.44
C CYS A 16 -16.80 -7.64 -35.47
N ALA A 17 -17.68 -8.04 -36.39
CA ALA A 17 -17.35 -9.02 -37.41
C ALA A 17 -16.28 -8.51 -38.41
N HIS A 18 -16.33 -7.22 -38.76
CA HIS A 18 -15.29 -6.58 -39.58
C HIS A 18 -13.95 -6.51 -38.86
N LEU A 19 -13.94 -6.21 -37.56
CA LEU A 19 -12.73 -6.21 -36.75
C LEU A 19 -12.10 -7.61 -36.64
N VAL A 20 -12.91 -8.64 -36.41
CA VAL A 20 -12.46 -10.04 -36.37
C VAL A 20 -11.86 -10.45 -37.71
N LYS A 21 -12.48 -10.06 -38.82
CA LYS A 21 -11.96 -10.30 -40.16
C LYS A 21 -10.61 -9.63 -40.39
N ALA A 22 -10.45 -8.38 -39.94
CA ALA A 22 -9.19 -7.63 -40.08
C ALA A 22 -8.04 -8.27 -39.27
N ASN A 23 -8.34 -8.81 -38.09
CA ASN A 23 -7.36 -9.43 -37.19
C ASN A 23 -7.14 -10.93 -37.45
N SER A 24 -7.83 -11.52 -38.42
CA SER A 24 -7.66 -12.93 -38.78
C SER A 24 -6.55 -13.09 -39.83
N ILE A 25 -5.58 -13.97 -39.56
CA ILE A 25 -4.43 -14.26 -40.46
C ILE A 25 -4.89 -14.75 -41.84
N GLN A 26 -5.92 -15.59 -41.87
CA GLN A 26 -6.52 -16.11 -43.11
C GLN A 26 -7.69 -15.23 -43.57
N GLY A 27 -8.53 -14.78 -42.63
CA GLY A 27 -9.74 -14.03 -42.95
C GLY A 27 -9.50 -12.66 -43.59
N CYS A 28 -8.33 -12.04 -43.35
CA CYS A 28 -8.01 -10.73 -43.93
C CYS A 28 -7.81 -10.79 -45.46
N LYS A 29 -7.42 -11.94 -46.01
CA LYS A 29 -7.18 -12.16 -47.44
C LYS A 29 -8.41 -12.73 -48.17
N MET A 30 -9.39 -13.25 -47.43
CA MET A 30 -10.58 -13.89 -47.99
C MET A 30 -11.68 -12.86 -48.27
N ASN A 31 -12.33 -12.99 -49.43
CA ASN A 31 -13.45 -12.12 -49.80
C ASN A 31 -14.62 -12.30 -48.85
N ASN A 32 -15.04 -13.54 -48.57
CA ASN A 32 -16.10 -13.89 -47.64
C ASN A 32 -15.54 -14.61 -46.41
N VAL A 33 -15.93 -14.16 -45.21
CA VAL A 33 -15.57 -14.84 -43.94
C VAL A 33 -16.82 -15.00 -43.10
N THR A 34 -17.00 -16.19 -42.53
CA THR A 34 -18.08 -16.46 -41.58
C THR A 34 -17.53 -16.32 -40.17
N VAL A 35 -18.08 -15.37 -39.41
CA VAL A 35 -17.73 -15.13 -38.01
C VAL A 35 -18.80 -15.76 -37.13
N VAL A 36 -18.35 -16.52 -36.14
CA VAL A 36 -19.20 -17.18 -35.15
C VAL A 36 -19.27 -16.32 -33.90
N TYR A 37 -20.48 -16.07 -33.39
CA TYR A 37 -20.71 -15.39 -32.13
C TYR A 37 -21.63 -16.22 -31.24
N THR A 38 -21.23 -16.37 -29.98
CA THR A 38 -21.92 -17.17 -28.97
C THR A 38 -21.79 -16.50 -27.62
N PRO A 39 -22.78 -16.62 -26.73
CA PRO A 39 -22.62 -16.19 -25.34
C PRO A 39 -21.48 -16.94 -24.65
N TRP A 40 -20.82 -16.25 -23.71
CA TRP A 40 -19.69 -16.81 -22.94
C TRP A 40 -20.07 -18.07 -22.16
N SER A 41 -21.31 -18.14 -21.67
CA SER A 41 -21.82 -19.29 -20.90
C SER A 41 -21.88 -20.59 -21.71
N ASN A 42 -21.75 -20.51 -23.03
CA ASN A 42 -21.75 -21.66 -23.92
C ASN A 42 -20.33 -22.16 -24.28
N LEU A 43 -19.28 -21.44 -23.85
CA LEU A 43 -17.90 -21.84 -24.11
C LEU A 43 -17.47 -22.96 -23.15
N ARG A 44 -16.93 -24.04 -23.71
CA ARG A 44 -16.37 -25.17 -22.98
C ARG A 44 -14.85 -25.16 -23.09
N LYS A 45 -14.16 -25.10 -21.95
CA LYS A 45 -12.72 -25.28 -21.88
C LYS A 45 -12.40 -26.43 -20.93
N THR A 46 -11.75 -27.47 -21.44
CA THR A 46 -11.19 -28.57 -20.63
C THR A 46 -9.70 -28.28 -20.36
N ALA A 47 -9.16 -28.84 -19.28
CA ALA A 47 -7.75 -28.65 -18.93
C ALA A 47 -6.80 -29.25 -19.99
N ASP A 48 -7.28 -30.27 -20.70
CA ASP A 48 -6.54 -30.97 -21.76
C ASP A 48 -6.57 -30.24 -23.12
N MET A 49 -7.20 -29.07 -23.22
CA MET A 49 -7.27 -28.29 -24.46
C MET A 49 -6.05 -27.37 -24.62
N ASP A 50 -5.49 -27.36 -25.83
CA ASP A 50 -4.39 -26.48 -26.21
C ASP A 50 -4.78 -25.00 -26.15
N VAL A 51 -3.76 -24.14 -25.98
CA VAL A 51 -3.95 -22.69 -25.91
C VAL A 51 -4.58 -22.17 -27.21
N GLY A 52 -5.77 -21.57 -27.08
CA GLY A 52 -6.54 -21.06 -28.22
C GLY A 52 -7.63 -22.02 -28.72
N GLN A 53 -7.65 -23.26 -28.24
CA GLN A 53 -8.74 -24.19 -28.54
C GLN A 53 -9.91 -23.99 -27.56
N ILE A 54 -11.12 -23.87 -28.11
CA ILE A 54 -12.35 -23.71 -27.34
C ILE A 54 -13.43 -24.60 -27.95
N GLY A 55 -14.20 -25.29 -27.12
CA GLY A 55 -15.38 -26.05 -27.52
C GLY A 55 -16.68 -25.33 -27.19
N PHE A 56 -17.81 -25.86 -27.66
CA PHE A 56 -19.15 -25.38 -27.32
C PHE A 56 -19.92 -26.43 -26.53
N HIS A 57 -20.73 -26.00 -25.56
CA HIS A 57 -21.65 -26.90 -24.84
C HIS A 57 -22.88 -27.22 -25.69
N ARG A 58 -23.49 -26.20 -26.30
CA ARG A 58 -24.68 -26.28 -27.16
C ARG A 58 -24.39 -25.61 -28.50
N GLN A 59 -24.39 -26.41 -29.56
CA GLN A 59 -24.23 -25.93 -30.94
C GLN A 59 -25.42 -25.09 -31.42
N ARG A 60 -26.59 -25.19 -30.77
CA ARG A 60 -27.79 -24.43 -31.14
C ARG A 60 -27.71 -22.95 -30.77
N ASP A 61 -26.93 -22.61 -29.75
CA ASP A 61 -26.75 -21.23 -29.28
C ASP A 61 -25.66 -20.49 -30.09
N VAL A 62 -25.05 -21.19 -31.06
CA VAL A 62 -24.01 -20.67 -31.92
C VAL A 62 -24.66 -19.97 -33.11
N LYS A 63 -24.45 -18.66 -33.23
CA LYS A 63 -24.94 -17.85 -34.34
C LYS A 63 -23.80 -17.48 -35.27
N MET A 64 -24.10 -17.35 -36.55
CA MET A 64 -23.11 -17.08 -37.60
C MET A 64 -23.48 -15.80 -38.35
N VAL A 65 -22.48 -14.95 -38.61
CA VAL A 65 -22.59 -13.77 -39.47
C VAL A 65 -21.58 -13.88 -40.59
N THR A 66 -22.02 -13.72 -41.82
CA THR A 66 -21.14 -13.68 -42.99
C THR A 66 -20.78 -12.23 -43.33
N VAL A 67 -19.49 -11.96 -43.51
CA VAL A 67 -18.97 -10.64 -43.90
C VAL A 67 -18.31 -10.72 -45.28
N GLU A 68 -18.95 -10.10 -46.27
CA GLU A 68 -18.58 -10.20 -47.69
C GLU A 68 -17.57 -9.16 -48.18
N LYS A 69 -17.53 -7.96 -47.59
CA LYS A 69 -16.59 -6.91 -48.01
C LYS A 69 -15.89 -6.32 -46.80
N LYS A 70 -14.60 -6.07 -46.94
CA LYS A 70 -13.85 -5.34 -45.92
C LYS A 70 -14.17 -3.85 -46.07
N VAL A 71 -14.86 -3.29 -45.10
CA VAL A 71 -15.11 -1.84 -45.03
C VAL A 71 -14.01 -1.20 -44.19
N ASN A 72 -13.05 -0.54 -44.85
CA ASN A 72 -11.92 0.08 -44.16
C ASN A 72 -12.33 1.32 -43.35
N GLU A 73 -13.46 1.95 -43.67
CA GLU A 73 -14.03 3.08 -42.93
C GLU A 73 -14.47 2.70 -41.51
N ILE A 74 -15.08 1.52 -41.35
CA ILE A 74 -15.50 0.98 -40.05
C ILE A 74 -14.28 0.76 -39.16
N LEU A 75 -13.21 0.18 -39.72
CA LEU A 75 -11.96 -0.06 -39.01
C LEU A 75 -11.32 1.26 -38.60
N ASN A 76 -11.20 2.23 -39.52
CA ASN A 76 -10.62 3.54 -39.23
C ASN A 76 -11.44 4.33 -38.19
N ARG A 77 -12.77 4.16 -38.15
CA ARG A 77 -13.63 4.72 -37.11
C ARG A 77 -13.34 4.10 -35.74
N LEU A 78 -13.30 2.77 -35.68
CA LEU A 78 -13.03 2.00 -34.46
C LEU A 78 -11.61 2.25 -33.91
N GLU A 79 -10.62 2.39 -34.79
CA GLU A 79 -9.24 2.67 -34.40
C GLU A 79 -9.07 4.10 -33.87
N LYS A 80 -9.82 5.07 -34.42
CA LYS A 80 -9.86 6.44 -33.90
C LYS A 80 -10.51 6.56 -32.52
N THR A 81 -11.48 5.70 -32.19
CA THR A 81 -12.10 5.68 -30.86
C THR A 81 -11.37 4.76 -29.87
N LYS A 82 -10.34 4.03 -30.33
CA LYS A 82 -9.50 3.21 -29.48
C LYS A 82 -8.61 4.11 -28.62
N VAL A 83 -9.13 4.48 -27.47
CA VAL A 83 -8.32 5.08 -26.40
C VAL A 83 -7.63 3.93 -25.67
N GLU A 84 -6.39 3.61 -26.05
CA GLU A 84 -5.52 2.77 -25.24
C GLU A 84 -5.15 3.52 -23.97
N LYS A 85 -6.03 3.44 -22.97
CA LYS A 85 -5.62 3.66 -21.59
C LYS A 85 -4.74 2.47 -21.26
N PHE A 86 -3.43 2.72 -21.09
CA PHE A 86 -2.55 1.83 -20.36
C PHE A 86 -2.64 2.26 -18.88
N PRO A 87 -3.61 1.79 -18.07
CA PRO A 87 -3.45 1.88 -16.63
C PRO A 87 -2.27 0.98 -16.28
N ASP A 88 -1.17 1.62 -15.91
CA ASP A 88 0.08 0.98 -15.58
C ASP A 88 -0.09 0.23 -14.25
N LEU A 89 -0.49 -1.05 -14.34
CA LEU A 89 -0.72 -1.95 -13.19
C LEU A 89 0.51 -2.04 -12.26
N ALA A 90 1.70 -1.73 -12.78
CA ALA A 90 2.93 -1.67 -11.99
C ALA A 90 2.95 -0.49 -11.01
N ALA A 91 2.49 0.69 -11.45
CA ALA A 91 2.45 1.89 -10.61
C ALA A 91 1.43 1.77 -9.47
N GLU A 92 0.27 1.15 -9.74
CA GLU A 92 -0.77 0.92 -8.73
C GLU A 92 -0.35 -0.14 -7.68
N LYS A 93 0.43 -1.15 -8.11
CA LYS A 93 1.03 -2.13 -7.20
C LYS A 93 2.15 -1.53 -6.36
N GLU A 94 3.01 -0.70 -6.95
CA GLU A 94 4.10 -0.04 -6.23
C GLU A 94 3.59 1.02 -5.24
N ALA A 95 2.48 1.70 -5.53
CA ALA A 95 1.82 2.63 -4.60
C ALA A 95 1.35 1.89 -3.34
N ARG A 96 0.68 0.75 -3.50
CA ARG A 96 0.26 -0.12 -2.38
C ARG A 96 1.46 -0.62 -1.55
N ASP A 97 2.51 -1.08 -2.21
CA ASP A 97 3.72 -1.59 -1.54
C ASP A 97 4.55 -0.47 -0.86
N ARG A 98 4.39 0.79 -1.29
CA ARG A 98 5.04 1.96 -0.67
C ARG A 98 4.31 2.40 0.59
N GLU A 99 2.98 2.39 0.59
CA GLU A 99 2.17 2.71 1.77
C GLU A 99 2.39 1.70 2.89
N GLU A 100 2.36 0.38 2.59
CA GLU A 100 2.62 -0.64 3.60
C GLU A 100 4.02 -0.54 4.22
N ARG A 101 5.03 -0.16 3.43
CA ARG A 101 6.40 0.04 3.94
C ARG A 101 6.51 1.30 4.79
N ASN A 102 5.77 2.36 4.47
CA ASN A 102 5.78 3.59 5.25
C ASN A 102 5.11 3.38 6.62
N GLU A 103 3.97 2.67 6.65
CA GLU A 103 3.28 2.33 7.89
C GLU A 103 4.14 1.43 8.79
N LYS A 104 4.77 0.39 8.23
CA LYS A 104 5.68 -0.48 9.00
C LYS A 104 6.88 0.29 9.55
N LYS A 105 7.46 1.23 8.79
CA LYS A 105 8.56 2.09 9.26
C LYS A 105 8.10 3.04 10.38
N ALA A 106 6.94 3.67 10.24
CA ALA A 106 6.38 4.57 11.25
C ALA A 106 6.10 3.83 12.57
N GLN A 107 5.54 2.61 12.51
CA GLN A 107 5.31 1.78 13.68
C GLN A 107 6.61 1.39 14.38
N ILE A 108 7.63 0.97 13.63
CA ILE A 108 8.95 0.62 14.21
C ILE A 108 9.63 1.85 14.83
N GLN A 109 9.52 3.01 14.20
CA GLN A 109 10.10 4.25 14.72
C GLN A 109 9.39 4.70 16.01
N GLU A 110 8.07 4.57 16.08
CA GLU A 110 7.30 4.92 17.27
C GLU A 110 7.56 3.96 18.43
N MET A 111 7.65 2.64 18.15
CA MET A 111 8.06 1.65 19.15
C MET A 111 9.47 1.93 19.69
N LYS A 112 10.44 2.19 18.81
CA LYS A 112 11.82 2.56 19.22
C LYS A 112 11.88 3.88 20.00
N ARG A 113 10.98 4.83 19.72
CA ARG A 113 10.91 6.10 20.46
C ARG A 113 10.39 5.86 21.88
N LYS A 114 9.33 5.08 22.03
CA LYS A 114 8.76 4.69 23.33
C LYS A 114 9.76 3.91 24.18
N GLU A 115 10.44 2.92 23.60
CA GLU A 115 11.48 2.15 24.30
C GLU A 115 12.65 3.04 24.79
N LYS A 116 13.08 4.01 23.98
CA LYS A 116 14.11 4.98 24.38
C LYS A 116 13.65 5.90 25.51
N GLU A 117 12.40 6.34 25.49
CA GLU A 117 11.83 7.17 26.56
C GLU A 117 11.65 6.37 27.86
N GLU A 118 11.21 5.12 27.79
CA GLU A 118 11.10 4.23 28.95
C GLU A 118 12.47 3.89 29.55
N MET A 119 13.48 3.62 28.70
CA MET A 119 14.85 3.42 29.18
C MET A 119 15.43 4.67 29.85
N LYS A 120 15.16 5.88 29.33
CA LYS A 120 15.60 7.13 29.97
C LYS A 120 14.91 7.33 31.32
N LYS A 121 13.59 7.17 31.40
CA LYS A 121 12.84 7.26 32.65
C LYS A 121 13.31 6.24 33.68
N LYS A 122 13.60 5.00 33.26
CA LYS A 122 14.12 3.95 34.15
C LYS A 122 15.51 4.30 34.68
N LYS A 123 16.40 4.84 33.84
CA LYS A 123 17.72 5.33 34.26
C LYS A 123 17.63 6.51 35.21
N GLU A 124 16.77 7.49 34.92
CA GLU A 124 16.53 8.64 35.81
C GLU A 124 15.97 8.19 37.17
N LEU A 125 15.02 7.24 37.18
CA LEU A 125 14.52 6.64 38.43
C LEU A 125 15.60 5.86 39.18
N GLU A 126 16.47 5.13 38.48
CA GLU A 126 17.56 4.36 39.09
C GLU A 126 18.68 5.27 39.61
N GLU A 127 18.96 6.39 38.94
CA GLU A 127 19.86 7.44 39.42
C GLU A 127 19.29 8.15 40.65
N LEU A 128 17.99 8.49 40.65
CA LEU A 128 17.30 9.04 41.82
C LEU A 128 17.24 8.04 42.98
N ARG A 129 17.04 6.74 42.68
CA ARG A 129 16.94 5.67 43.68
C ARG A 129 18.29 5.23 44.22
N SER A 130 19.36 5.34 43.43
CA SER A 130 20.71 4.93 43.85
C SER A 130 21.45 5.99 44.67
N TYR A 131 20.92 7.21 44.83
CA TYR A 131 21.54 8.27 45.63
C TYR A 131 23.06 8.43 45.37
N SER A 132 23.53 8.17 44.15
CA SER A 132 24.97 8.21 43.83
C SER A 132 25.55 9.62 44.00
N SER A 133 24.73 10.66 43.85
CA SER A 133 25.11 12.05 44.09
C SER A 133 25.20 12.41 45.60
N LEU A 134 24.67 11.58 46.50
CA LEU A 134 24.80 11.72 47.95
C LEU A 134 26.01 10.97 48.52
N MET A 135 26.53 9.94 47.85
CA MET A 135 27.77 9.25 48.22
C MET A 135 29.01 9.97 47.67
N LYS A 136 29.17 11.25 48.01
CA LYS A 136 30.41 12.00 47.79
C LYS A 136 31.31 11.83 49.01
N ALA A 137 32.60 11.53 48.80
CA ALA A 137 33.59 11.37 49.86
C ALA A 137 33.72 12.61 50.76
N GLU A 138 33.38 13.80 50.24
CA GLU A 138 33.36 15.08 50.98
C GLU A 138 32.30 15.13 52.10
N ASN A 139 31.21 14.37 51.99
CA ASN A 139 30.13 14.34 52.99
C ASN A 139 30.29 13.20 54.03
N MET A 140 31.31 12.37 53.90
CA MET A 140 31.61 11.28 54.85
C MET A 140 32.59 11.77 55.93
N CYS A 141 32.09 12.57 56.87
CA CYS A 141 32.89 13.05 58.00
C CYS A 141 32.75 12.11 59.21
N SER A 142 33.87 11.59 59.71
CA SER A 142 33.92 10.75 60.92
C SER A 142 33.53 11.58 62.16
N ASN A 143 32.77 10.99 63.09
CA ASN A 143 32.27 11.66 64.31
C ASN A 143 33.39 12.26 65.21
N GLN A 144 34.66 11.91 64.99
CA GLN A 144 35.78 12.53 65.68
C GLN A 144 36.05 13.98 65.24
N VAL A 145 35.72 14.37 64.00
CA VAL A 145 36.05 15.70 63.46
C VAL A 145 34.99 16.76 63.83
N ARG A 146 33.73 16.35 64.05
CA ARG A 146 32.64 17.27 64.45
C ARG A 146 32.79 17.88 65.85
N ALA A 147 33.56 17.24 66.74
CA ALA A 147 33.73 17.71 68.11
C ALA A 147 34.71 18.88 68.26
N ALA A 148 35.60 19.12 67.28
CA ALA A 148 36.63 20.16 67.37
C ALA A 148 36.14 21.57 66.99
N HIS A 149 34.98 21.69 66.32
CA HIS A 149 34.52 22.95 65.72
C HIS A 149 33.60 23.80 66.64
N SER A 150 33.28 23.33 67.86
CA SER A 150 32.30 23.99 68.74
C SER A 150 32.90 24.85 69.87
N HIS A 151 34.22 25.09 69.89
CA HIS A 151 34.86 25.97 70.87
C HIS A 151 35.64 27.08 70.14
N GLY A 152 34.99 28.22 69.88
CA GLY A 152 35.73 29.38 69.37
C GLY A 152 34.91 30.49 68.74
N ILE A 153 33.83 30.96 69.37
CA ILE A 153 33.27 32.29 69.06
C ILE A 153 32.81 32.93 70.38
N LEU A 154 33.69 33.74 70.98
CA LEU A 154 33.39 34.60 72.13
C LEU A 154 32.98 35.98 71.59
N TRP A 155 31.73 36.37 71.80
CA TRP A 155 31.22 37.72 71.50
C TRP A 155 31.44 38.64 72.71
N GLU A 156 32.22 39.71 72.58
CA GLU A 156 32.27 40.79 73.56
C GLU A 156 31.09 41.74 73.39
N PHE A 157 30.40 42.08 74.49
CA PHE A 157 29.26 42.99 74.55
C PHE A 157 29.61 44.18 75.48
N PRO A 158 29.26 45.44 75.16
CA PRO A 158 29.59 46.60 75.99
C PRO A 158 28.71 46.66 77.25
N ARG A 159 29.29 47.02 78.39
CA ARG A 159 28.62 47.10 79.70
C ARG A 159 28.36 48.56 80.07
N ASP A 160 27.12 49.03 79.87
CA ASP A 160 26.59 50.23 80.54
C ASP A 160 26.04 49.84 81.93
N SER A 161 26.37 50.61 82.97
CA SER A 161 25.70 50.54 84.28
C SER A 161 25.81 51.87 85.00
N ASP A 162 24.71 52.63 84.96
CA ASP A 162 24.39 53.74 85.87
C ASP A 162 23.71 53.21 87.16
N GLY A 163 23.95 53.92 88.28
CA GLY A 163 23.21 53.85 89.57
C GLY A 163 23.87 52.96 90.62
N ILE A 164 24.34 53.43 91.77
CA ILE A 164 23.78 54.43 92.73
C ILE A 164 24.86 55.40 93.20
#